data_AF-A0A0B8WSV9-F1
#
_entry.id   AF-A0A0B8WSV9-F1
#
_cell.length_a   1.000
_cell.length_b   1.000
_cell.length_c   1.000
_cell.angle_alpha   90.00
_cell.angle_beta   90.00
_cell.angle_gamma   90.00
#
_symmetry.space_group_name_H-M   'P 1'
#
loop_
_entity.id
_entity.type
_entity.pdbx_description
1 polymer ?
#
loop_
_entity_poly.entity_id
_entity_poly.type
_entity_poly.pdbx_seq_one_letter_code
_entity_poly.pdbx_strand_id
1 'polypeptide(L)'
;MKSLKLIIINALTLIIGLGLMSGSVSQRNAEAARFETIPSLQVNRLGNLRGQYLTVLYAVGSRPFISTDSSQITISQVKESRTVYISADSMTLPSVQVEKEGFRPSYNIIVFVVSPQPNYSWVNADGSAPQGMSITSNRMSSLINAINKTDVDSFISSQGDSATLQVNLVK
;
A
#
# COMPACT_ATOMS: atom_id res chain seq x y z
N MET A 1 -70.94 29.35 -15.70
CA MET A 1 -71.39 28.29 -14.77
C MET A 1 -70.19 27.42 -14.43
N LYS A 2 -70.07 27.06 -13.15
CA LYS A 2 -68.83 26.73 -12.42
C LYS A 2 -68.15 25.44 -12.91
N SER A 3 -66.88 25.53 -13.27
CA SER A 3 -65.99 24.39 -13.54
C SER A 3 -65.48 23.82 -12.20
N LEU A 4 -65.76 22.53 -11.96
CA LEU A 4 -65.26 21.77 -10.82
C LEU A 4 -63.74 21.56 -10.96
N LYS A 5 -62.97 22.03 -9.98
CA LYS A 5 -61.56 21.65 -9.81
C LYS A 5 -61.51 20.23 -9.25
N LEU A 6 -60.96 19.30 -10.03
CA LEU A 6 -60.63 17.96 -9.57
C LEU A 6 -59.29 18.03 -8.82
N ILE A 7 -59.33 17.94 -7.48
CA ILE A 7 -58.16 17.83 -6.62
C ILE A 7 -57.83 16.33 -6.52
N ILE A 8 -56.77 15.88 -7.17
CA ILE A 8 -56.22 14.54 -6.95
C ILE A 8 -55.38 14.60 -5.66
N ILE A 9 -55.94 14.03 -4.60
CA ILE A 9 -55.26 13.79 -3.32
C ILE A 9 -54.25 12.67 -3.56
N ASN A 10 -52.96 13.00 -3.52
CA ASN A 10 -51.92 11.98 -3.58
C ASN A 10 -51.87 11.28 -2.21
N ALA A 11 -52.11 9.97 -2.24
CA ALA A 11 -52.31 9.16 -1.05
C ALA A 11 -51.02 9.04 -0.23
N LEU A 12 -51.11 9.56 0.98
CA LEU A 12 -50.21 9.30 2.10
C LEU A 12 -50.06 7.78 2.28
N THR A 13 -48.91 7.21 1.92
CA THR A 13 -48.54 5.85 2.36
C THR A 13 -47.55 5.98 3.51
N LEU A 14 -48.08 5.72 4.70
CA LEU A 14 -47.37 5.61 5.97
C LEU A 14 -46.39 4.44 5.90
N ILE A 15 -45.08 4.71 5.73
CA ILE A 15 -44.05 3.69 5.91
C ILE A 15 -43.78 3.57 7.41
N ILE A 16 -44.43 2.58 8.02
CA ILE A 16 -44.12 2.09 9.35
C ILE A 16 -42.72 1.48 9.30
N GLY A 17 -41.86 1.89 10.24
CA GLY A 17 -40.49 1.45 10.34
C GLY A 17 -40.34 -0.07 10.42
N LEU A 18 -39.51 -0.61 9.54
CA LEU A 18 -38.81 -1.88 9.73
C LEU A 18 -37.36 -1.64 9.31
N GLY A 19 -36.43 -1.82 10.24
CA GLY A 19 -35.06 -1.34 10.18
C GLY A 19 -34.28 -1.73 8.92
N LEU A 20 -33.90 -0.72 8.14
CA LEU A 20 -32.77 -0.80 7.23
C LEU A 20 -31.49 -0.56 8.03
N MET A 21 -31.03 -1.59 8.77
CA MET A 21 -29.71 -1.59 9.38
C MET A 21 -29.00 -2.92 9.06
N SER A 22 -28.71 -3.16 7.79
CA SER A 22 -27.92 -4.33 7.38
C SER A 22 -27.14 -4.11 6.07
N GLY A 23 -26.79 -2.85 5.75
CA GLY A 23 -26.01 -2.54 4.54
C GLY A 23 -24.50 -2.36 4.75
N SER A 24 -24.07 -1.99 5.95
CA SER A 24 -22.68 -1.52 6.18
C SER A 24 -21.70 -2.60 6.64
N VAL A 25 -22.18 -3.71 7.21
CA VAL A 25 -21.32 -4.78 7.73
C VAL A 25 -20.87 -5.74 6.62
N SER A 26 -21.76 -6.06 5.67
CA SER A 26 -21.46 -6.98 4.57
C SER A 26 -20.48 -6.41 3.54
N GLN A 27 -20.49 -5.09 3.31
CA GLN A 27 -19.58 -4.43 2.37
C GLN A 27 -18.14 -4.33 2.91
N ARG A 28 -17.95 -4.00 4.20
CA ARG A 28 -16.62 -3.96 4.82
C ARG A 28 -15.90 -5.32 4.79
N ASN A 29 -16.64 -6.40 5.00
CA ASN A 29 -16.08 -7.76 4.93
C ASN A 29 -15.71 -8.17 3.50
N ALA A 30 -16.46 -7.73 2.49
CA ALA A 30 -16.13 -7.99 1.09
C ALA A 30 -14.93 -7.16 0.60
N GLU A 31 -14.79 -5.92 1.05
CA GLU A 31 -13.65 -5.05 0.72
C GLU A 31 -12.37 -5.51 1.40
N ALA A 32 -12.42 -5.90 2.68
CA ALA A 32 -11.28 -6.49 3.40
C ALA A 32 -10.87 -7.88 2.86
N ALA A 33 -11.79 -8.60 2.20
CA ALA A 33 -11.47 -9.82 1.48
C ALA A 33 -10.72 -9.57 0.17
N ARG A 34 -10.88 -8.39 -0.44
CA ARG A 34 -10.28 -8.02 -1.73
C ARG A 34 -9.01 -7.19 -1.59
N PHE A 35 -8.91 -6.38 -0.55
CA PHE A 35 -7.78 -5.49 -0.33
C PHE A 35 -7.10 -5.78 0.99
N GLU A 36 -5.82 -5.45 1.03
CA GLU A 36 -5.03 -5.41 2.24
C GLU A 36 -4.57 -3.98 2.47
N THR A 37 -4.91 -3.43 3.64
CA THR A 37 -4.49 -2.10 4.04
C THR A 37 -3.10 -2.17 4.66
N ILE A 38 -2.20 -1.34 4.16
CA ILE A 38 -0.87 -1.12 4.70
C ILE A 38 -0.89 0.26 5.38
N PRO A 39 -0.46 0.36 6.65
CA PRO A 39 -0.47 1.62 7.39
C PRO A 39 0.44 2.66 6.73
N SER A 40 0.24 3.92 7.11
CA SER A 40 1.19 4.98 6.74
C SER A 40 2.59 4.63 7.25
N LEU A 41 3.62 4.94 6.46
CA LEU A 41 5.01 4.67 6.82
C LEU A 41 5.72 6.00 7.10
N GLN A 42 6.46 6.09 8.20
CA GLN A 42 7.43 7.15 8.41
C GLN A 42 8.83 6.57 8.28
N VAL A 43 9.51 6.92 7.20
CA VAL A 43 10.86 6.45 6.90
C VAL A 43 11.85 7.47 7.43
N ASN A 44 12.73 7.03 8.34
CA ASN A 44 13.64 7.86 9.12
C ASN A 44 15.11 7.64 8.70
N ARG A 45 16.00 8.51 9.19
CA ARG A 45 17.46 8.49 8.95
C ARG A 45 17.84 8.77 7.50
N LEU A 46 17.10 9.67 6.86
CA LEU A 46 17.29 10.05 5.46
C LEU A 46 18.20 11.28 5.30
N GLY A 47 18.72 11.87 6.38
CA GLY A 47 19.50 13.12 6.34
C GLY A 47 20.70 13.09 5.39
N ASN A 48 21.45 11.98 5.37
CA ASN A 48 22.59 11.78 4.46
C ASN A 48 22.17 11.39 3.02
N LEU A 49 20.88 11.19 2.80
CA LEU A 49 20.29 10.76 1.53
C LEU A 49 19.43 11.87 0.90
N ARG A 50 19.44 13.08 1.47
CA ARG A 50 18.75 14.23 0.90
C ARG A 50 19.23 14.53 -0.52
N GLY A 51 18.31 14.94 -1.38
CA GLY A 51 18.58 15.14 -2.80
C GLY A 51 18.41 13.90 -3.66
N GLN A 52 18.16 12.74 -3.05
CA GLN A 52 17.89 11.48 -3.74
C GLN A 52 16.39 11.16 -3.74
N TYR A 53 16.02 10.02 -4.30
CA TYR A 53 14.65 9.53 -4.37
C TYR A 53 14.52 8.25 -3.55
N LEU A 54 13.45 8.17 -2.75
CA LEU A 54 13.05 6.95 -2.04
C LEU A 54 11.91 6.29 -2.81
N THR A 55 12.15 5.11 -3.35
CA THR A 55 11.15 4.23 -3.95
C THR A 55 10.80 3.11 -2.97
N VAL A 56 9.53 3.02 -2.60
CA VAL A 56 8.98 1.97 -1.73
C VAL A 56 8.17 1.01 -2.60
N LEU A 57 8.57 -0.26 -2.59
CA LEU A 57 7.94 -1.34 -3.34
C LEU A 57 7.17 -2.24 -2.37
N TYR A 58 5.88 -2.41 -2.60
CA TYR A 58 5.05 -3.39 -1.91
C TYR A 58 4.96 -4.61 -2.80
N ALA A 59 5.59 -5.71 -2.39
CA ALA A 59 5.94 -6.77 -3.32
C ALA A 59 5.75 -8.18 -2.77
N VAL A 60 5.64 -9.12 -3.71
CA VAL A 60 5.81 -10.55 -3.47
C VAL A 60 7.23 -10.91 -3.88
N GLY A 61 8.00 -11.45 -2.94
CA GLY A 61 9.39 -11.84 -3.18
C GLY A 61 9.94 -12.74 -2.08
N SER A 62 11.22 -13.05 -2.18
CA SER A 62 11.95 -13.85 -1.20
C SER A 62 13.30 -13.21 -0.89
N ARG A 63 13.69 -13.28 0.37
CA ARG A 63 15.07 -13.01 0.78
C ARG A 63 15.90 -14.27 0.55
N PRO A 64 17.17 -14.14 0.17
CA PRO A 64 18.08 -15.29 0.11
C PRO A 64 18.28 -15.88 1.50
N PHE A 65 18.41 -17.21 1.58
CA PHE A 65 18.54 -17.90 2.87
C PHE A 65 19.87 -17.59 3.59
N ILE A 66 20.93 -17.32 2.83
CA ILE A 66 22.31 -17.20 3.34
C ILE A 66 22.89 -15.78 3.25
N SER A 67 22.15 -14.81 2.74
CA SER A 67 22.64 -13.43 2.58
C SER A 67 21.77 -12.45 3.35
N THR A 68 22.42 -11.50 4.00
CA THR A 68 21.79 -10.36 4.65
C THR A 68 21.74 -9.13 3.74
N ASP A 69 22.34 -9.21 2.55
CA ASP A 69 22.31 -8.12 1.57
C ASP A 69 20.91 -8.01 0.96
N SER A 70 20.28 -6.85 1.14
CA SER A 70 18.94 -6.60 0.60
C SER A 70 18.93 -6.46 -0.93
N SER A 71 20.08 -6.24 -1.58
CA SER A 71 20.19 -6.25 -3.04
C SER A 71 19.92 -7.64 -3.66
N GLN A 72 20.05 -8.69 -2.85
CA GLN A 72 19.86 -10.09 -3.26
C GLN A 72 18.40 -10.56 -3.13
N ILE A 73 17.48 -9.68 -2.72
CA ILE A 73 16.05 -9.98 -2.70
C ILE A 73 15.59 -10.35 -4.11
N THR A 74 14.85 -11.44 -4.24
CA THR A 74 14.21 -11.81 -5.50
C THR A 74 12.75 -11.39 -5.45
N ILE A 75 12.35 -10.47 -6.32
CA ILE A 75 10.97 -10.00 -6.42
C ILE A 75 10.31 -10.68 -7.61
N SER A 76 9.19 -11.37 -7.38
CA SER A 76 8.39 -11.95 -8.46
C SER A 76 7.37 -10.95 -9.00
N GLN A 77 6.76 -10.16 -8.12
CA GLN A 77 5.72 -9.19 -8.48
C GLN A 77 5.77 -7.97 -7.57
N VAL A 78 5.78 -6.77 -8.17
CA VAL A 78 5.50 -5.51 -7.52
C VAL A 78 4.00 -5.25 -7.64
N LYS A 79 3.35 -4.99 -6.51
CA LYS A 79 1.89 -4.81 -6.43
C LYS A 79 1.53 -3.34 -6.33
N GLU A 80 2.38 -2.55 -5.71
CA GLU A 80 2.31 -1.10 -5.64
C GLU A 80 3.72 -0.53 -5.50
N SER A 81 3.95 0.68 -6.01
CA SER A 81 5.22 1.39 -5.91
C SER A 81 5.01 2.88 -5.70
N ARG A 82 5.68 3.46 -4.70
CA ARG A 82 5.65 4.90 -4.45
C ARG A 82 7.05 5.48 -4.43
N THR A 83 7.27 6.54 -5.19
CA THR A 83 8.53 7.26 -5.21
C THR A 83 8.33 8.67 -4.64
N VAL A 84 9.19 9.07 -3.71
CA VAL A 84 9.21 10.41 -3.11
C VAL A 84 10.62 10.99 -3.18
N TYR A 85 10.71 12.30 -3.37
CA TYR A 85 11.99 13.02 -3.28
C TYR A 85 12.35 13.25 -1.81
N ILE A 86 13.58 12.92 -1.43
CA ILE A 86 14.05 13.03 -0.04
C ILE A 86 14.45 14.48 0.22
N SER A 87 13.57 15.22 0.90
CA SER A 87 13.79 16.62 1.27
C SER A 87 14.15 16.83 2.74
N ALA A 88 13.85 15.86 3.61
CA ALA A 88 14.03 15.91 5.06
C ALA A 88 14.67 14.62 5.61
N ASP A 89 15.00 14.60 6.91
CA ASP A 89 15.55 13.41 7.58
C ASP A 89 14.52 12.29 7.78
N SER A 90 13.23 12.66 7.79
CA SER A 90 12.13 11.71 7.79
C SER A 90 11.12 12.04 6.69
N MET A 91 10.61 11.02 6.02
CA MET A 91 9.57 11.14 4.99
C MET A 91 8.38 10.27 5.34
N THR A 92 7.17 10.83 5.25
CA THR A 92 5.93 10.07 5.45
C THR A 92 5.37 9.63 4.12
N LEU A 93 5.08 8.34 3.98
CA LEU A 93 4.29 7.79 2.89
C LEU A 93 2.87 7.50 3.43
N PRO A 94 1.82 7.91 2.71
CA PRO A 94 0.45 7.63 3.14
C PRO A 94 0.15 6.13 3.10
N SER A 95 -0.93 5.72 3.78
CA SER A 95 -1.48 4.38 3.69
C SER A 95 -1.74 3.96 2.23
N VAL A 96 -1.70 2.65 2.00
CA VAL A 96 -1.90 2.00 0.70
C VAL A 96 -2.88 0.86 0.88
N GLN A 97 -3.75 0.64 -0.10
CA GLN A 97 -4.50 -0.60 -0.24
C GLN A 97 -3.94 -1.39 -1.40
N VAL A 98 -3.61 -2.66 -1.16
CA VAL A 98 -3.06 -3.56 -2.18
C VAL A 98 -4.04 -4.70 -2.41
N GLU A 99 -4.35 -4.98 -3.67
CA GLU A 99 -5.30 -6.03 -4.04
C GLU A 99 -4.77 -7.44 -3.71
N LYS A 100 -5.63 -8.27 -3.12
CA LYS A 100 -5.38 -9.68 -2.82
C LYS A 100 -5.78 -10.54 -4.01
N GLU A 101 -4.98 -11.56 -4.29
CA GLU A 101 -5.34 -12.61 -5.26
C GLU A 101 -5.95 -13.80 -4.51
N GLY A 102 -7.28 -13.74 -4.32
CA GLY A 102 -8.01 -14.71 -3.52
C GLY A 102 -7.58 -14.66 -2.05
N PHE A 103 -7.15 -15.81 -1.49
CA PHE A 103 -6.71 -15.92 -0.10
C PHE A 103 -5.20 -15.72 0.08
N ARG A 104 -4.46 -15.37 -0.98
CA ARG A 104 -3.02 -15.13 -0.89
C ARG A 104 -2.76 -13.72 -0.32
N PRO A 105 -1.73 -13.54 0.52
CA PRO A 105 -1.27 -12.20 0.91
C PRO A 105 -1.06 -11.33 -0.32
N SER A 106 -1.48 -10.08 -0.26
CA SER A 106 -1.30 -9.17 -1.41
C SER A 106 0.18 -8.83 -1.62
N TYR A 107 0.97 -8.81 -0.54
CA TYR A 107 2.43 -8.66 -0.52
C TYR A 107 3.01 -9.51 0.61
N ASN A 108 4.32 -9.76 0.61
CA ASN A 108 5.02 -10.39 1.73
C ASN A 108 6.28 -9.62 2.18
N ILE A 109 6.71 -8.63 1.40
CA ILE A 109 7.88 -7.80 1.68
C ILE A 109 7.63 -6.37 1.23
N ILE A 110 8.14 -5.41 2.00
CA ILE A 110 8.22 -3.99 1.60
C ILE A 110 9.69 -3.66 1.42
N VAL A 111 10.08 -3.24 0.23
CA VAL A 111 11.46 -2.89 -0.12
C VAL A 111 11.58 -1.38 -0.26
N PHE A 112 12.56 -0.81 0.43
CA PHE A 112 12.91 0.60 0.39
C PHE A 112 14.19 0.74 -0.41
N VAL A 113 14.11 1.43 -1.54
CA VAL A 113 15.27 1.71 -2.38
C VAL A 113 15.49 3.20 -2.40
N VAL A 114 16.70 3.62 -2.05
CA VAL A 114 17.13 5.00 -2.26
C VAL A 114 17.99 5.06 -3.51
N SER A 115 17.63 5.92 -4.46
CA SER A 115 18.33 6.08 -5.74
C SER A 115 18.72 7.54 -5.96
N PRO A 116 19.91 7.82 -6.51
CA PRO A 116 20.36 9.19 -6.79
C PRO A 116 19.57 9.86 -7.92
N GLN A 117 18.85 9.07 -8.74
CA GLN A 117 18.04 9.52 -9.86
C GLN A 117 16.60 9.03 -9.72
N PRO A 118 15.60 9.72 -10.32
CA PRO A 118 14.21 9.28 -10.31
C PRO A 118 14.01 8.02 -11.17
N ASN A 119 12.82 7.44 -11.11
CA ASN A 119 12.41 6.31 -11.95
C ASN A 119 13.29 5.06 -11.79
N TYR A 120 13.69 4.74 -10.55
CA TYR A 120 14.39 3.50 -10.26
C TYR A 120 13.56 2.28 -10.72
N SER A 121 14.23 1.30 -11.33
CA SER A 121 13.66 0.01 -11.67
C SER A 121 14.41 -1.12 -10.98
N TRP A 122 13.66 -2.02 -10.34
CA TRP A 122 14.21 -3.21 -9.73
C TRP A 122 14.53 -4.25 -10.81
N VAL A 123 15.69 -4.89 -10.67
CA VAL A 123 16.07 -6.07 -11.45
C VAL A 123 16.67 -7.07 -10.47
N ASN A 124 16.19 -8.30 -10.51
CA ASN A 124 16.68 -9.37 -9.65
C ASN A 124 18.14 -9.71 -9.97
N ALA A 125 18.82 -10.38 -9.04
CA ALA A 125 20.23 -10.76 -9.22
C ALA A 125 20.45 -11.69 -10.43
N ASP A 126 19.42 -12.45 -10.84
CA ASP A 126 19.43 -13.29 -12.05
C ASP A 126 19.16 -12.51 -13.36
N GLY A 127 18.99 -11.19 -13.27
CA GLY A 127 18.68 -10.31 -14.39
C GLY A 127 17.19 -10.23 -14.75
N SER A 128 16.33 -10.98 -14.07
CA SER A 128 14.89 -10.94 -14.33
C SER A 128 14.24 -9.67 -13.79
N ALA A 129 13.22 -9.21 -14.51
CA ALA A 129 12.38 -8.09 -14.13
C ALA A 129 11.14 -8.59 -13.36
N PRO A 130 10.78 -7.99 -12.22
CA PRO A 130 9.55 -8.34 -11.53
C PRO A 130 8.33 -7.92 -12.35
N GLN A 131 7.24 -8.68 -12.26
CA GLN A 131 5.96 -8.29 -12.84
C GLN A 131 5.40 -7.05 -12.13
N GLY A 132 4.57 -6.25 -12.83
CA GLY A 132 3.90 -5.10 -12.23
C GLY A 132 4.77 -3.86 -12.02
N MET A 133 6.02 -3.86 -12.51
CA MET A 133 6.90 -2.70 -12.51
C MET A 133 7.31 -2.31 -13.94
N SER A 134 7.31 -1.02 -14.25
CA SER A 134 7.90 -0.52 -15.49
C SER A 134 9.43 -0.58 -15.41
N ILE A 135 10.04 -1.17 -16.44
CA ILE A 135 11.50 -1.28 -16.51
C ILE A 135 12.08 -0.01 -17.12
N THR A 136 13.08 0.55 -16.45
CA THR A 136 13.79 1.75 -16.86
C THR A 136 15.28 1.45 -17.00
N SER A 137 16.07 2.45 -17.44
CA SER A 137 17.53 2.35 -17.44
C SER A 137 18.15 2.63 -16.08
N ASN A 138 17.42 3.26 -15.15
CA ASN A 138 17.94 3.57 -13.83
C ASN A 138 17.78 2.36 -12.90
N ARG A 139 18.91 1.76 -12.54
CA ARG A 139 19.01 0.66 -11.57
C ARG A 139 19.97 1.00 -10.42
N MET A 140 20.40 2.25 -10.35
CA MET A 140 21.37 2.69 -9.36
C MET A 140 20.67 2.86 -8.01
N SER A 141 21.21 2.20 -6.99
CA SER A 141 20.77 2.35 -5.61
C SER A 141 21.94 2.81 -4.75
N SER A 142 21.65 3.71 -3.83
CA SER A 142 22.55 4.16 -2.77
C SER A 142 22.32 3.37 -1.48
N LEU A 143 21.10 2.86 -1.30
CA LEU A 143 20.71 2.06 -0.15
C LEU A 143 19.51 1.19 -0.50
N ILE A 144 19.49 -0.04 0.00
CA ILE A 144 18.35 -0.95 -0.07
C ILE A 144 18.10 -1.51 1.33
N ASN A 145 16.87 -1.36 1.81
CA ASN A 145 16.37 -2.02 3.02
C ASN A 145 15.06 -2.72 2.70
N ALA A 146 14.63 -3.62 3.57
CA ALA A 146 13.31 -4.19 3.49
C ALA A 146 12.80 -4.57 4.87
N ILE A 147 11.48 -4.66 5.00
CA ILE A 147 10.78 -5.24 6.16
C ILE A 147 9.81 -6.32 5.67
N ASN A 148 9.53 -7.31 6.51
CA ASN A 148 8.62 -8.39 6.14
C ASN A 148 7.19 -8.00 6.50
N LYS A 149 6.22 -8.58 5.80
CA LYS A 149 4.81 -8.41 6.12
C LYS A 149 4.49 -8.79 7.57
N THR A 150 5.15 -9.79 8.14
CA THR A 150 4.99 -10.19 9.55
C THR A 150 5.30 -9.06 10.52
N ASP A 151 6.25 -8.18 10.19
CA ASP A 151 6.60 -7.02 11.02
C ASP A 151 5.49 -5.97 10.97
N VAL A 152 4.92 -5.77 9.78
CA VAL A 152 3.78 -4.88 9.54
C VAL A 152 2.52 -5.41 10.24
N ASP A 153 2.24 -6.71 10.13
CA ASP A 153 1.08 -7.35 10.76
C ASP A 153 1.18 -7.28 12.28
N SER A 154 2.39 -7.50 12.83
CA SER A 154 2.65 -7.35 14.27
C SER A 154 2.39 -5.91 14.71
N PHE A 155 2.84 -4.92 13.95
CA PHE A 155 2.55 -3.52 14.23
C PHE A 155 1.04 -3.24 14.22
N ILE A 156 0.33 -3.62 13.15
CA ILE A 156 -1.13 -3.41 13.01
C ILE A 156 -1.87 -4.06 14.18
N SER A 157 -1.50 -5.29 14.57
CA SER A 157 -2.12 -5.98 15.70
C SER A 157 -1.96 -5.24 17.03
N SER A 158 -0.88 -4.47 17.18
CA SER A 158 -0.54 -3.76 18.42
C SER A 158 -1.00 -2.30 18.46
N GLN A 159 -1.03 -1.60 17.32
CA GLN A 159 -1.30 -0.15 17.24
C GLN A 159 -2.50 0.21 16.35
N GLY A 160 -3.05 -0.74 15.60
CA GLY A 160 -4.09 -0.51 14.59
C GLY A 160 -3.53 -0.10 13.22
N ASP A 161 -4.37 -0.24 12.19
CA ASP A 161 -4.04 0.07 10.78
C ASP A 161 -3.97 1.57 10.47
N SER A 162 -4.56 2.40 11.35
CA SER A 162 -4.57 3.86 11.23
C SER A 162 -3.33 4.53 11.82
N ALA A 163 -2.48 3.78 12.54
CA ALA A 163 -1.23 4.27 13.10
C ALA A 163 -0.14 4.39 12.01
N THR A 164 0.95 5.09 12.34
CA THR A 164 2.10 5.25 11.42
C THR A 164 3.25 4.33 11.83
N LEU A 165 3.63 3.42 10.94
CA LEU A 165 4.74 2.49 11.14
C LEU A 165 6.08 3.22 10.93
N GLN A 166 6.92 3.19 11.95
CA GLN A 166 8.25 3.79 11.92
C GLN A 166 9.25 2.82 11.28
N VAL A 167 9.95 3.27 10.24
CA VAL A 167 10.97 2.48 9.53
C VAL A 167 12.28 3.24 9.55
N ASN A 168 13.29 2.68 10.22
CA ASN A 168 14.63 3.24 10.22
C ASN A 168 15.44 2.57 9.10
N LEU A 169 15.89 3.34 8.10
CA LEU A 169 16.84 2.80 7.14
C LEU A 169 18.20 2.64 7.82
N VAL A 170 18.82 1.48 7.61
CA VAL A 170 20.12 1.10 8.16
C VAL A 170 21.05 0.85 6.99
N LYS A 171 22.21 1.50 7.01
CA LYS A 171 23.30 1.26 6.06
C LYS A 171 24.13 0.05 6.49
#